data_AF-A0A965BJM8-F1
#
_entry.id   AF-A0A965BJM8-F1
#
_cell.length_a   1.000
_cell.length_b   1.000
_cell.length_c   1.000
_cell.angle_alpha   90.00
_cell.angle_beta   90.00
_cell.angle_gamma   90.00
#
_symmetry.space_group_name_H-M   'P 1'
#
loop_
_entity.id
_entity.type
_entity.pdbx_description
1 polymer ?
#
loop_
_entity_poly.entity_id
_entity_poly.type
_entity_poly.pdbx_seq_one_letter_code
_entity_poly.pdbx_strand_id
1 'polypeptide(L)' 'VARPSWWYDIVDGLPDPIVKDGFIDVWDRPGLGVTFRVDEARKRLHASDKGFFD' A
#
# COMPACT_ATOMS: atom_id res chain seq x y z
N VAL A 1 -5.00 -8.82 13.81
CA VAL A 1 -5.00 -8.09 12.51
C VAL A 1 -3.73 -7.28 12.43
N ALA A 2 -2.89 -7.49 11.42
CA ALA A 2 -1.75 -6.61 11.20
C ALA A 2 -2.27 -5.24 10.76
N ARG A 3 -2.10 -4.22 11.60
CA ARG A 3 -2.35 -2.81 11.27
C ARG A 3 -1.03 -2.05 11.40
N PRO A 4 -0.03 -2.35 10.55
CA PRO A 4 1.18 -1.55 10.54
C PRO A 4 0.78 -0.10 10.26
N SER A 5 1.09 0.81 11.19
CA SER A 5 0.80 2.24 11.06
C SER A 5 1.38 2.84 9.78
N TRP A 6 2.42 2.21 9.25
CA TRP A 6 3.16 2.68 8.10
C TRP A 6 2.61 2.28 6.72
N TRP A 7 1.62 1.39 6.64
CA TRP A 7 1.16 0.89 5.33
C TRP A 7 0.65 2.03 4.44
N TYR A 8 -0.14 2.94 5.02
CA TYR A 8 -0.65 4.12 4.32
C TYR A 8 0.43 5.17 4.01
N ASP A 9 1.62 5.07 4.61
CA ASP A 9 2.74 5.97 4.28
C ASP A 9 3.37 5.63 2.93
N ILE A 10 3.26 4.37 2.49
CA ILE A 10 3.98 3.84 1.32
C ILE A 10 3.10 3.66 0.07
N VAL A 11 1.78 3.87 0.18
CA VAL A 11 0.84 3.74 -0.93
C VAL A 11 -0.05 4.95 -1.08
N ASP A 12 -0.35 5.29 -2.33
CA ASP A 12 -1.38 6.25 -2.73
C ASP A 12 -2.58 5.53 -3.31
N GLY A 13 -3.73 6.19 -3.25
CA GLY A 13 -4.94 5.79 -3.97
C GLY A 13 -5.91 4.92 -3.18
N LEU A 14 -5.52 4.41 -2.02
CA LEU A 14 -6.43 3.74 -1.09
C LEU A 14 -7.25 4.78 -0.29
N PRO A 15 -8.57 4.57 -0.11
CA PRO A 15 -9.33 5.31 0.88
C PRO A 15 -8.90 4.90 2.28
N ASP A 16 -9.01 5.82 3.23
CA ASP A 16 -8.83 5.53 4.65
C ASP A 16 -10.15 5.84 5.38
N PRO A 17 -10.85 4.84 5.95
CA PRO A 17 -10.51 3.40 6.00
C PRO A 17 -10.86 2.62 4.71
N ILE A 18 -10.06 1.59 4.40
CA ILE A 18 -10.30 0.68 3.25
C ILE A 18 -11.48 -0.27 3.49
N VAL A 19 -11.66 -0.71 4.73
CA VAL A 19 -12.71 -1.67 5.11
C VAL A 19 -13.81 -0.93 5.88
N LYS A 20 -15.04 -1.03 5.40
CA LYS A 20 -16.25 -0.47 6.03
C LYS A 20 -17.27 -1.60 6.18
N ASP A 21 -17.70 -1.86 7.42
CA ASP A 21 -18.69 -2.91 7.73
C ASP A 21 -18.33 -4.31 7.19
N GLY A 22 -17.04 -4.62 7.07
CA GLY A 22 -16.56 -5.90 6.54
C GLY A 22 -16.46 -5.98 5.02
N PHE A 23 -16.75 -4.88 4.31
CA PHE A 23 -16.68 -4.77 2.86
C PHE A 23 -15.56 -3.83 2.43
N ILE A 24 -15.07 -4.03 1.20
CA ILE A 24 -14.13 -3.14 0.51
C ILE A 24 -14.81 -2.64 -0.75
N ASP A 25 -14.75 -1.33 -0.98
CA ASP A 25 -15.20 -0.71 -2.23
C ASP A 25 -14.24 -1.10 -3.37
N VAL A 26 -14.76 -1.71 -4.44
CA VAL A 26 -13.97 -2.02 -5.64
C VAL A 26 -14.18 -0.88 -6.65
N TRP A 27 -13.10 -0.18 -6.99
CA TRP A 27 -13.12 0.99 -7.88
C TRP A 27 -12.69 0.65 -9.31
N ASP A 28 -13.02 1.55 -10.25
CA ASP A 28 -12.71 1.41 -11.69
C ASP A 28 -11.25 1.69 -12.08
N ARG A 29 -10.36 1.90 -11.10
CA ARG A 29 -8.93 2.15 -11.39
C ARG A 29 -8.25 0.85 -11.85
N PRO A 30 -7.34 0.92 -12.84
CA PRO A 30 -6.58 -0.26 -13.28
C PRO A 30 -5.79 -0.95 -12.15
N GLY A 31 -5.67 -2.28 -12.23
CA GLY A 31 -4.93 -3.10 -11.26
C GLY A 31 -5.61 -3.15 -9.90
N LEU A 32 -4.83 -3.07 -8.82
CA LEU A 32 -5.36 -2.93 -7.44
C LEU A 32 -5.81 -1.49 -7.15
N GLY A 33 -5.60 -0.55 -8.08
CA GLY A 33 -5.87 0.89 -7.93
C GLY A 33 -5.09 1.59 -6.82
N VAL A 34 -3.93 1.02 -6.47
CA VAL A 34 -2.94 1.61 -5.56
C VAL A 34 -1.64 1.87 -6.31
N THR A 35 -0.85 2.83 -5.86
CA THR A 35 0.48 3.11 -6.39
C THR A 35 1.46 3.23 -5.24
N PHE A 36 2.68 2.70 -5.40
CA PHE A 36 3.71 2.82 -4.37
C PHE A 36 4.33 4.22 -4.38
N ARG A 37 4.47 4.82 -3.20
CA ARG A 37 5.46 5.86 -2.93
C ARG A 37 6.81 5.18 -2.79
N VAL A 38 7.49 4.99 -3.92
CA VAL A 38 8.70 4.15 -4.03
C VAL A 38 9.76 4.53 -2.99
N ASP A 39 10.01 5.83 -2.78
CA ASP A 39 11.00 6.29 -1.79
C ASP A 39 10.63 5.88 -0.35
N GLU A 40 9.36 5.96 0.02
CA GLU A 40 8.88 5.55 1.35
C GLU A 40 8.85 4.03 1.52
N ALA A 41 8.53 3.30 0.44
CA ALA A 41 8.55 1.85 0.41
C ALA A 41 9.97 1.30 0.54
N ARG A 42 10.96 1.89 -0.16
CA ARG A 42 12.38 1.48 -0.11
C ARG A 42 12.97 1.51 1.31
N LYS A 43 12.53 2.46 2.15
CA LYS A 43 12.94 2.58 3.57
C LYS A 43 12.54 1.38 4.42
N ARG A 44 11.51 0.64 3.99
CA ARG A 44 10.90 -0.47 4.74
C ARG A 44 11.19 -1.85 4.15
N LEU A 45 11.89 -1.91 3.00
CA LEU A 45 12.34 -3.17 2.40
C LEU A 45 13.35 -3.88 3.30
N HIS A 46 13.20 -5.19 3.41
CA HIS A 46 14.21 -6.04 4.02
C HIS A 46 15.53 -5.95 3.22
N ALA A 47 16.66 -6.26 3.87
CA ALA A 47 17.97 -6.15 3.23
C ALA A 47 18.09 -7.03 1.97
N SER A 48 17.43 -8.20 1.97
CA SER A 48 17.36 -9.10 0.81
C SER A 48 16.58 -8.51 -0.36
N ASP A 49 15.71 -7.54 -0.13
CA ASP A 49 14.71 -7.10 -1.09
C ASP A 49 15.05 -5.72 -1.69
N LYS A 50 16.27 -5.22 -1.48
CA LYS A 50 16.65 -3.85 -1.86
C LYS A 50 16.53 -3.56 -3.37
N GLY A 51 16.57 -4.60 -4.21
CA GLY A 51 16.38 -4.50 -5.66
C GLY A 51 14.94 -4.59 -6.15
N PHE A 52 13.92 -4.59 -5.26
CA PHE A 52 12.52 -4.79 -5.65
C PHE A 52 11.97 -3.73 -6.64
N PHE A 53 12.48 -2.50 -6.57
CA PHE A 53 12.01 -1.36 -7.40
C PHE A 53 13.04 -0.92 -8.44
N ASP A 54 14.06 -1.73 -8.73
CA ASP A 54 15.09 -1.43 -9.74
C ASP A 54 14.71 -2.02 -11.11
#